data_AF-A0A2D6M970-F1
#
_entry.id   AF-A0A2D6M970-F1
#
_cell.length_a   1.000
_cell.length_b   1.000
_cell.length_c   1.000
_cell.angle_alpha   90.00
_cell.angle_beta   90.00
_cell.angle_gamma   90.00
#
_symmetry.space_group_name_H-M   'P 1'
#
loop_
_entity.id
_entity.type
_entity.pdbx_description
1 polymer ?
#
loop_
_entity_poly.entity_id
_entity_poly.type
_entity_poly.pdbx_seq_one_letter_code
_entity_poly.pdbx_strand_id
1 'polypeptide(L)'
;MMQQQLCSIDWCDNPRRIGVLCLAHHGRLKRHGHPLGGNALPGEPQAFLRHAVGAPTDNCILWPFALDRLGYGRLVWGGAQMPAHRAAWELYNGRKMAPEMDACHAPEVCHNRSCINPQHIREDTRPNNMADTLIDGTSPRGTKSHSAKLSEDDVRAIRADTRGHRDAADAYGVSYDTVRSIRCGRRWGWLK
;
A
#
# COMPACT_ATOMS: atom_id res chain seq x y z
N MET A 1 -35.08 29.30 -16.21
CA MET A 1 -33.60 29.22 -16.20
C MET A 1 -33.22 27.84 -16.72
N MET A 2 -32.42 27.73 -17.80
CA MET A 2 -31.91 26.43 -18.26
C MET A 2 -30.89 25.92 -17.23
N GLN A 3 -31.16 24.78 -16.60
CA GLN A 3 -30.15 24.09 -15.79
C GLN A 3 -28.99 23.72 -16.71
N GLN A 4 -27.81 24.28 -16.45
CA GLN A 4 -26.60 23.87 -17.16
C GLN A 4 -26.28 22.42 -16.76
N GLN A 5 -26.26 21.52 -17.73
CA GLN A 5 -25.91 20.13 -17.48
C GLN A 5 -24.40 20.02 -17.14
N LEU A 6 -24.06 19.24 -16.11
CA LEU A 6 -22.69 19.00 -15.64
C LEU A 6 -21.98 17.90 -16.43
N CYS A 7 -20.66 17.95 -16.52
CA CYS A 7 -19.81 16.95 -17.18
C CYS A 7 -20.23 15.51 -16.83
N SER A 8 -20.13 14.57 -17.78
CA SER A 8 -20.45 13.15 -17.54
C SER A 8 -19.41 12.39 -16.71
N ILE A 9 -18.38 13.06 -16.19
CA ILE A 9 -17.46 12.48 -15.22
C ILE A 9 -18.05 12.72 -13.85
N ASP A 10 -18.34 11.65 -13.10
CA ASP A 10 -19.18 11.68 -11.90
C ASP A 10 -18.69 12.63 -10.79
N TRP A 11 -17.39 12.91 -10.76
CA TRP A 11 -16.75 13.82 -9.80
C TRP A 11 -16.33 15.16 -10.43
N CYS A 12 -16.97 15.58 -11.52
CA CYS A 12 -16.64 16.83 -12.21
C CYS A 12 -17.82 17.80 -12.27
N ASP A 13 -17.67 18.92 -11.56
CA ASP A 13 -18.68 19.97 -11.49
C ASP A 13 -18.58 21.00 -12.65
N ASN A 14 -17.71 20.76 -13.63
CA ASN A 14 -17.60 21.66 -14.77
C ASN A 14 -18.82 21.53 -15.69
N PRO A 15 -19.33 22.63 -16.27
CA PRO A 15 -20.44 22.56 -17.20
C PRO A 15 -20.06 21.79 -18.47
N ARG A 16 -21.02 21.04 -19.02
CA ARG A 16 -20.89 20.43 -20.36
C ARG A 16 -20.69 21.52 -21.40
N ARG A 17 -19.78 21.28 -22.33
CA ARG A 17 -19.46 22.21 -23.41
C ARG A 17 -19.43 21.53 -24.78
N ILE A 18 -19.00 20.26 -24.85
CA ILE A 18 -18.95 19.50 -26.09
C ILE A 18 -19.49 18.09 -25.84
N GLY A 19 -20.64 17.77 -26.45
CA GLY A 19 -21.36 16.53 -26.20
C GLY A 19 -21.71 16.40 -24.70
N VAL A 20 -21.26 15.31 -24.09
CA VAL A 20 -21.50 15.02 -22.66
C VAL A 20 -20.37 15.50 -21.73
N LEU A 21 -19.31 16.09 -22.26
CA LEU A 21 -18.08 16.42 -21.52
C LEU A 21 -17.86 17.93 -21.38
N CYS A 22 -17.10 18.32 -20.35
CA CYS A 22 -16.52 19.66 -20.25
C CYS A 22 -15.38 19.85 -21.28
N LEU A 23 -14.95 21.10 -21.54
CA LEU A 23 -13.88 21.39 -22.51
C LEU A 23 -12.58 20.62 -22.19
N ALA A 24 -12.22 20.51 -20.92
CA ALA A 24 -10.99 19.87 -20.49
C ALA A 24 -11.01 18.35 -20.72
N HIS A 25 -12.09 17.67 -20.31
CA HIS A 25 -12.26 16.22 -20.52
C HIS A 25 -12.45 15.87 -21.99
N HIS A 26 -13.17 16.69 -22.77
CA HIS A 26 -13.24 16.52 -24.22
C HIS A 26 -11.86 16.69 -24.87
N GLY A 27 -11.08 17.68 -24.44
CA GLY A 27 -9.71 17.89 -24.92
C GLY A 27 -8.80 16.69 -24.66
N ARG A 28 -8.94 16.03 -23.50
CA ARG A 28 -8.23 14.78 -23.19
C ARG A 28 -8.70 13.60 -24.02
N LEU A 29 -10.01 13.44 -24.19
CA LEU A 29 -10.57 12.41 -25.07
C LEU A 29 -9.97 12.53 -26.48
N LYS A 30 -9.90 13.74 -27.03
CA LYS A 30 -9.29 13.99 -28.35
C LYS A 30 -7.79 13.68 -28.40
N ARG A 31 -7.03 13.96 -27.34
CA ARG A 31 -5.56 13.80 -27.33
C ARG A 31 -5.10 12.38 -26.95
N HIS A 32 -5.84 11.72 -26.07
CA HIS A 32 -5.42 10.49 -25.40
C HIS A 32 -6.40 9.33 -25.60
N GLY A 33 -7.52 9.53 -26.29
CA GLY A 33 -8.56 8.51 -26.50
C GLY A 33 -9.42 8.23 -25.26
N HIS A 34 -9.20 8.93 -24.14
CA HIS A 34 -9.95 8.75 -22.90
C HIS A 34 -10.15 10.10 -22.18
N PRO A 35 -11.35 10.41 -21.62
CA PRO A 35 -11.60 11.70 -20.96
C PRO A 35 -10.73 11.92 -19.71
N LEU A 36 -10.23 10.85 -19.09
CA LEU A 36 -9.29 10.90 -17.96
C LEU A 36 -7.83 10.65 -18.38
N GLY A 37 -7.54 10.61 -19.68
CA GLY A 37 -6.19 10.36 -20.18
C GLY A 37 -5.24 11.52 -19.92
N GLY A 38 -3.97 11.20 -19.65
CA GLY A 38 -2.92 12.18 -19.34
C GLY A 38 -2.89 12.60 -17.86
N ASN A 39 -2.28 13.74 -17.57
CA ASN A 39 -2.17 14.28 -16.20
C ASN A 39 -3.53 14.76 -15.70
N ALA A 40 -3.82 14.55 -14.42
CA ALA A 40 -5.04 15.02 -13.73
C ALA A 40 -5.22 16.55 -13.78
N LEU A 41 -6.47 17.02 -13.72
CA LEU A 41 -6.79 18.45 -13.73
C LEU A 41 -6.52 18.99 -12.33
N PRO A 42 -6.23 20.29 -12.18
CA PRO A 42 -6.23 20.91 -10.87
C PRO A 42 -7.54 20.62 -10.13
N GLY A 43 -7.45 20.08 -8.92
CA GLY A 43 -8.63 19.75 -8.09
C GLY A 43 -9.32 18.42 -8.40
N GLU A 44 -9.05 17.78 -9.54
CA GLU A 44 -9.70 16.52 -9.95
C GLU A 44 -9.37 15.36 -8.99
N PRO A 45 -8.13 15.18 -8.49
CA PRO A 45 -7.85 14.17 -7.48
C PRO A 45 -8.65 14.36 -6.18
N GLN A 46 -8.80 15.61 -5.73
CA GLN A 46 -9.56 15.93 -4.54
C GLN A 46 -11.06 15.73 -4.74
N ALA A 47 -11.58 16.03 -5.94
CA ALA A 47 -12.98 15.80 -6.28
C ALA A 47 -13.28 14.29 -6.35
N PHE A 48 -12.41 13.50 -6.99
CA PHE A 48 -12.52 12.04 -7.00
C PHE A 48 -12.50 11.47 -5.58
N LEU A 49 -11.57 11.91 -4.73
CA LEU A 49 -11.50 11.45 -3.33
C LEU A 49 -12.83 11.70 -2.59
N ARG A 50 -13.40 12.91 -2.71
CA ARG A 50 -14.69 13.25 -2.08
C ARG A 50 -15.83 12.39 -2.60
N HIS A 51 -15.89 12.17 -3.91
CA HIS A 51 -16.90 11.32 -4.53
C HIS A 51 -16.77 9.86 -4.06
N ALA A 52 -15.56 9.30 -4.12
CA ALA A 52 -15.26 7.93 -3.71
C ALA A 52 -15.61 7.64 -2.24
N VAL A 53 -15.33 8.60 -1.34
CA VAL A 53 -15.61 8.46 0.09
C VAL A 53 -17.09 8.67 0.42
N GLY A 54 -17.83 9.39 -0.42
CA GLY A 54 -19.26 9.64 -0.21
C GLY A 54 -20.16 8.41 -0.40
N ALA A 55 -19.67 7.39 -1.11
CA ALA A 55 -20.40 6.14 -1.35
C ALA A 55 -19.42 4.95 -1.40
N PRO A 56 -18.82 4.55 -0.26
CA PRO A 56 -17.93 3.40 -0.23
C PRO A 56 -18.70 2.12 -0.53
N THR A 57 -18.02 1.17 -1.14
CA THR A 57 -18.56 -0.15 -1.49
C THR A 57 -17.74 -1.24 -0.81
N ASP A 58 -18.18 -2.49 -0.83
CA ASP A 58 -17.33 -3.59 -0.34
C ASP A 58 -16.10 -3.84 -1.23
N ASN A 59 -16.13 -3.35 -2.48
CA ASN A 59 -15.06 -3.51 -3.46
C ASN A 59 -13.96 -2.46 -3.30
N CYS A 60 -12.77 -2.77 -3.85
CA CYS A 60 -11.68 -1.81 -3.92
C CYS A 60 -12.06 -0.58 -4.76
N ILE A 61 -11.80 0.61 -4.22
CA ILE A 61 -11.86 1.86 -4.99
C ILE A 61 -10.44 2.25 -5.37
N LEU A 62 -10.07 2.03 -6.64
CA LEU A 62 -8.71 2.23 -7.10
C LEU A 62 -8.42 3.70 -7.40
N TRP A 63 -7.26 4.19 -6.95
CA TRP A 63 -6.77 5.51 -7.29
C TRP A 63 -6.42 5.59 -8.78
N PRO A 64 -7.12 6.41 -9.59
CA PRO A 64 -6.95 6.44 -11.04
C PRO A 64 -5.82 7.39 -11.49
N PHE A 65 -5.14 8.05 -10.54
CA PHE A 65 -4.08 9.02 -10.82
C PHE A 65 -2.70 8.47 -10.48
N ALA A 66 -1.69 9.34 -10.52
CA ALA A 66 -0.30 8.96 -10.28
C ALA A 66 -0.12 8.21 -8.94
N LEU A 67 0.61 7.10 -9.03
CA LEU A 67 1.08 6.30 -7.91
C LEU A 67 2.54 6.64 -7.62
N ASP A 68 2.95 6.49 -6.37
CA ASP A 68 4.36 6.54 -6.01
C ASP A 68 5.09 5.23 -6.37
N ARG A 69 6.41 5.20 -6.13
CA ARG A 69 7.25 4.02 -6.41
C ARG A 69 6.85 2.76 -5.63
N LEU A 70 6.09 2.92 -4.55
CA LEU A 70 5.60 1.83 -3.72
C LEU A 70 4.19 1.39 -4.13
N GLY A 71 3.54 2.08 -5.08
CA GLY A 71 2.19 1.77 -5.57
C GLY A 71 1.06 2.50 -4.84
N TYR A 72 1.38 3.47 -3.97
CA TYR A 72 0.35 4.25 -3.26
C TYR A 72 -0.04 5.51 -4.03
N GLY A 73 -1.34 5.79 -4.09
CA GLY A 73 -1.86 7.06 -4.61
C GLY A 73 -1.39 8.25 -3.75
N ARG A 74 -1.11 9.37 -4.40
CA ARG A 74 -0.69 10.64 -3.75
C ARG A 74 -1.56 11.79 -4.21
N LEU A 75 -1.84 12.72 -3.30
CA LEU A 75 -2.50 13.99 -3.60
C LEU A 75 -2.08 15.09 -2.61
N VAL A 76 -2.35 16.34 -2.98
CA VAL A 76 -2.32 17.46 -2.03
C VAL A 76 -3.66 17.52 -1.30
N TRP A 77 -3.63 17.35 0.02
CA TRP A 77 -4.80 17.42 0.90
C TRP A 77 -4.49 18.32 2.10
N GLY A 78 -5.37 19.27 2.42
CA GLY A 78 -5.15 20.23 3.51
C GLY A 78 -3.86 21.07 3.38
N GLY A 79 -3.40 21.30 2.15
CA GLY A 79 -2.17 22.07 1.87
C GLY A 79 -0.86 21.27 1.87
N ALA A 80 -0.90 19.95 2.13
CA ALA A 80 0.29 19.10 2.17
C ALA A 80 0.15 17.85 1.29
N GLN A 81 1.28 17.29 0.85
CA GLN A 81 1.30 15.99 0.17
C GLN A 81 0.92 14.87 1.15
N MET A 82 -0.06 14.05 0.78
CA MET A 82 -0.59 12.98 1.61
C MET A 82 -0.83 11.71 0.77
N PRO A 83 -0.70 10.50 1.35
CA PRO A 83 -1.21 9.29 0.74
C PRO A 83 -2.73 9.37 0.56
N ALA A 84 -3.23 8.99 -0.62
CA ALA A 84 -4.64 9.10 -0.96
C ALA A 84 -5.54 8.23 -0.06
N HIS A 85 -5.06 7.05 0.33
CA HIS A 85 -5.78 6.17 1.26
C HIS A 85 -5.93 6.81 2.65
N ARG A 86 -4.87 7.46 3.18
CA ARG A 86 -4.96 8.21 4.44
C ARG A 86 -5.98 9.35 4.35
N ALA A 87 -5.92 10.13 3.27
CA ALA A 87 -6.87 11.22 3.06
C ALA A 87 -8.32 10.71 2.96
N ALA A 88 -8.54 9.57 2.31
CA ALA A 88 -9.85 8.94 2.21
C ALA A 88 -10.38 8.52 3.59
N TRP A 89 -9.52 7.89 4.39
CA TRP A 89 -9.87 7.47 5.75
C TRP A 89 -10.17 8.66 6.67
N GLU A 90 -9.34 9.71 6.63
CA GLU A 90 -9.56 10.92 7.44
C GLU A 90 -10.87 11.62 7.05
N LEU A 91 -11.15 11.70 5.74
CA LEU A 91 -12.39 12.27 5.23
C LEU A 91 -13.63 11.45 5.65
N TYR A 92 -13.55 10.12 5.55
CA TYR A 92 -14.66 9.21 5.90
C TYR A 92 -14.99 9.25 7.39
N ASN A 93 -13.96 9.25 8.24
CA ASN A 93 -14.13 9.26 9.70
C ASN A 93 -14.39 10.67 10.26
N GLY A 94 -14.32 11.71 9.43
CA GLY A 94 -14.51 13.10 9.85
C GLY A 94 -13.48 13.61 10.85
N ARG A 95 -12.31 12.96 10.95
CA ARG A 95 -11.24 13.34 11.88
C ARG A 95 -9.87 13.13 11.27
N LYS A 96 -8.90 13.93 11.73
CA LYS A 96 -7.49 13.72 11.39
C LYS A 96 -6.95 12.50 12.14
N MET A 97 -6.19 11.68 11.44
CA MET A 97 -5.43 10.59 12.04
C MET A 97 -4.29 11.17 12.85
N ALA A 98 -4.03 10.61 14.03
CA ALA A 98 -2.95 11.10 14.88
C ALA A 98 -1.57 10.98 14.17
N PRO A 99 -0.60 11.85 14.46
CA PRO A 99 0.71 11.85 13.79
C PRO A 99 1.48 10.51 13.89
N GLU A 100 1.28 9.78 14.98
CA GLU A 100 1.89 8.49 15.30
C GLU A 100 1.19 7.28 14.67
N MET A 101 0.01 7.49 14.09
CA MET A 101 -0.79 6.44 13.46
C MET A 101 -0.59 6.44 11.94
N ASP A 102 -0.60 5.25 11.37
CA ASP A 102 -0.57 4.98 9.94
C ASP A 102 -1.92 4.45 9.45
N ALA A 103 -2.27 4.82 8.22
CA ALA A 103 -3.42 4.29 7.51
C ALA A 103 -3.01 2.99 6.83
N CYS A 104 -3.43 1.87 7.41
CA CYS A 104 -2.98 0.55 7.01
C CYS A 104 -4.08 -0.14 6.21
N HIS A 105 -3.75 -0.71 5.06
CA HIS A 105 -4.64 -1.65 4.41
C HIS A 105 -4.74 -2.91 5.27
N ALA A 106 -5.95 -3.33 5.61
CA ALA A 106 -6.16 -4.57 6.34
C ALA A 106 -5.92 -5.76 5.39
N PRO A 107 -4.86 -6.57 5.58
CA PRO A 107 -4.49 -7.69 4.71
C PRO A 107 -5.68 -8.59 4.33
N GLU A 108 -6.43 -9.01 5.35
CA GLU A 108 -7.61 -9.87 5.26
C GLU A 108 -8.75 -9.28 4.39
N VAL A 109 -8.75 -7.96 4.18
CA VAL A 109 -9.79 -7.23 3.44
C VAL A 109 -9.28 -6.77 2.07
N CYS A 110 -8.05 -6.24 2.01
CA CYS A 110 -7.50 -5.63 0.82
C CYS A 110 -5.96 -5.59 0.87
N HIS A 111 -5.31 -6.18 -0.14
CA HIS A 111 -3.86 -6.09 -0.35
C HIS A 111 -3.43 -5.12 -1.45
N ASN A 112 -4.36 -4.29 -1.95
CA ASN A 112 -4.09 -3.38 -3.06
C ASN A 112 -3.66 -1.99 -2.57
N ARG A 113 -2.39 -1.65 -2.78
CA ARG A 113 -1.80 -0.35 -2.37
C ARG A 113 -2.42 0.86 -3.05
N SER A 114 -3.01 0.70 -4.24
CA SER A 114 -3.73 1.78 -4.93
C SER A 114 -5.18 1.92 -4.47
N CYS A 115 -5.69 1.01 -3.63
CA CYS A 115 -7.03 1.11 -3.06
C CYS A 115 -7.11 2.29 -2.07
N ILE A 116 -8.13 3.11 -2.22
CA ILE A 116 -8.45 4.25 -1.34
C ILE A 116 -9.79 4.07 -0.64
N ASN A 117 -10.39 2.88 -0.69
CA ASN A 117 -11.65 2.63 -0.02
C ASN A 117 -11.47 2.78 1.50
N PRO A 118 -12.16 3.73 2.17
CA PRO A 118 -12.00 3.94 3.61
C PRO A 118 -12.36 2.71 4.45
N GLN A 119 -13.26 1.84 3.97
CA GLN A 119 -13.64 0.61 4.66
C GLN A 119 -12.55 -0.47 4.61
N HIS A 120 -11.58 -0.34 3.70
CA HIS A 120 -10.43 -1.25 3.56
C HIS A 120 -9.20 -0.77 4.34
N ILE A 121 -9.34 0.36 5.05
CA ILE A 121 -8.24 1.05 5.71
C ILE A 121 -8.54 1.11 7.21
N ARG A 122 -7.57 0.69 8.01
CA ARG A 122 -7.60 0.77 9.47
C ARG A 122 -6.54 1.74 9.96
N GLU A 123 -6.84 2.42 11.04
CA GLU A 123 -5.84 3.22 11.77
C GLU A 123 -5.06 2.27 12.69
N ASP A 124 -3.74 2.26 12.56
CA ASP A 124 -2.88 1.45 13.42
C ASP A 124 -1.52 2.10 13.65
N THR A 125 -0.81 1.65 14.66
CA THR A 125 0.57 2.07 14.91
C THR A 125 1.52 1.37 13.94
N ARG A 126 2.64 2.01 13.61
CA ARG A 126 3.71 1.39 12.81
C ARG A 126 4.17 0.03 13.34
N PRO A 127 4.47 -0.12 14.65
CA PRO A 127 4.89 -1.40 15.19
C PRO A 127 3.86 -2.50 14.97
N ASN A 128 2.57 -2.22 15.13
CA ASN A 128 1.50 -3.20 14.92
C ASN A 128 1.34 -3.55 13.45
N ASN A 129 1.32 -2.56 12.55
CA ASN A 129 1.26 -2.83 11.10
C ASN A 129 2.46 -3.66 10.62
N MET A 130 3.64 -3.43 11.18
CA MET A 130 4.81 -4.27 10.91
C MET A 130 4.70 -5.66 11.55
N ALA A 131 4.06 -5.79 12.71
CA ALA A 131 3.79 -7.07 13.35
C ALA A 131 2.81 -7.92 12.51
N ASP A 132 1.82 -7.31 11.87
CA ASP A 132 0.92 -8.02 10.95
C ASP A 132 1.68 -8.64 9.79
N THR A 133 2.70 -7.97 9.23
CA THR A 133 3.56 -8.58 8.19
C THR A 133 4.38 -9.78 8.68
N LEU A 134 4.59 -9.92 10.00
CA LEU A 134 5.23 -11.08 10.62
C LEU A 134 4.23 -12.22 10.82
N ILE A 135 2.97 -11.90 11.12
CA ILE A 135 1.88 -12.87 11.30
C ILE A 135 1.42 -13.42 9.94
N ASP A 136 1.26 -12.56 8.94
CA ASP A 136 0.85 -12.90 7.57
C ASP A 136 1.92 -13.66 6.77
N GLY A 137 3.11 -13.88 7.35
CA GLY A 137 4.20 -14.60 6.71
C GLY A 137 4.79 -13.91 5.47
N THR A 138 4.45 -12.63 5.21
CA THR A 138 4.98 -11.86 4.08
C THR A 138 6.36 -11.25 4.36
N SER A 139 6.82 -11.33 5.60
CA SER A 139 8.19 -10.94 5.95
C SER A 139 9.22 -11.76 5.14
N PRO A 140 10.21 -11.13 4.49
CA PRO A 140 11.27 -11.81 3.74
C PRO A 140 12.32 -12.41 4.68
N ARG A 141 11.88 -13.09 5.74
CA ARG A 141 12.71 -13.79 6.71
C ARG A 141 12.94 -15.21 6.26
N GLY A 142 14.07 -15.76 6.69
CA GLY A 142 14.50 -17.10 6.31
C GLY A 142 14.64 -17.26 4.81
N THR A 143 14.10 -18.33 4.24
CA THR A 143 14.18 -18.66 2.81
C THR A 143 13.56 -17.61 1.88
N LYS A 144 12.66 -16.76 2.39
CA LYS A 144 12.07 -15.64 1.64
C LYS A 144 13.02 -14.45 1.48
N SER A 145 14.19 -14.48 2.13
CA SER A 145 15.24 -13.49 1.91
C SER A 145 16.06 -13.85 0.68
N HIS A 146 16.23 -12.92 -0.24
CA HIS A 146 17.06 -13.11 -1.46
C HIS A 146 18.53 -13.46 -1.17
N SER A 147 19.00 -13.27 0.07
CA SER A 147 20.36 -13.60 0.51
C SER A 147 20.42 -14.82 1.45
N ALA A 148 19.32 -15.57 1.58
CA ALA A 148 19.27 -16.75 2.43
C ALA A 148 20.08 -17.91 1.85
N LYS A 149 21.17 -18.27 2.54
CA LYS A 149 21.95 -19.49 2.26
C LYS A 149 21.44 -20.73 3.01
N LEU A 150 20.56 -20.54 3.99
CA LEU A 150 20.06 -21.59 4.87
C LEU A 150 18.55 -21.63 4.80
N SER A 151 18.00 -22.84 4.72
CA SER A 151 16.59 -23.12 4.90
C SER A 151 16.21 -23.21 6.38
N GLU A 152 14.90 -23.24 6.67
CA GLU A 152 14.41 -23.51 8.03
C GLU A 152 14.88 -24.88 8.53
N ASP A 153 14.90 -25.89 7.67
CA ASP A 153 15.37 -27.24 8.02
C ASP A 153 16.87 -27.27 8.28
N ASP A 154 17.67 -26.52 7.52
CA ASP A 154 19.10 -26.37 7.80
C ASP A 154 19.33 -25.73 9.16
N VAL A 155 18.52 -24.74 9.53
CA VAL A 155 18.61 -24.06 10.83
C VAL A 155 18.23 -25.00 11.97
N ARG A 156 17.18 -25.81 11.81
CA ARG A 156 16.81 -26.86 12.79
C ARG A 156 17.93 -27.90 12.90
N ALA A 157 18.51 -28.33 11.78
CA ALA A 157 19.61 -29.26 11.74
C ALA A 157 20.87 -28.70 12.42
N ILE A 158 21.25 -27.44 12.16
CA ILE A 158 22.39 -26.75 12.80
C ILE A 158 22.24 -26.68 14.33
N ARG A 159 21.00 -26.53 14.83
CA ARG A 159 20.71 -26.51 16.27
C ARG A 159 20.81 -27.89 16.91
N ALA A 160 20.35 -28.93 16.22
CA ALA A 160 20.44 -30.31 16.68
C ALA A 160 21.83 -30.92 16.50
N ASP A 161 22.67 -30.32 15.65
CA ASP A 161 24.03 -30.78 15.37
C ASP A 161 24.94 -30.70 16.60
N THR A 162 25.52 -31.83 16.97
CA THR A 162 26.40 -31.98 18.15
C THR A 162 27.86 -31.63 17.87
N ARG A 163 28.24 -31.43 16.59
CA ARG A 163 29.60 -31.06 16.19
C ARG A 163 29.99 -29.68 16.72
N GLY A 164 31.29 -29.43 16.79
CA GLY A 164 31.85 -28.11 17.08
C GLY A 164 31.39 -27.06 16.05
N HIS A 165 31.35 -25.79 16.45
CA HIS A 165 30.84 -24.72 15.58
C HIS A 165 31.58 -24.60 14.22
N ARG A 166 32.88 -24.95 14.16
CA ARG A 166 33.66 -24.92 12.91
C ARG A 166 33.26 -26.05 11.97
N ASP A 167 33.20 -27.28 12.47
CA ASP A 167 32.84 -28.45 11.65
C ASP A 167 31.40 -28.36 11.14
N ALA A 168 30.49 -27.82 11.97
CA ALA A 168 29.13 -27.51 11.53
C ALA A 168 29.12 -26.41 10.46
N ALA A 169 29.90 -25.34 10.65
CA ALA A 169 29.97 -24.25 9.68
C ALA A 169 30.42 -24.72 8.30
N ASP A 170 31.45 -25.58 8.25
CA ASP A 170 31.95 -26.18 7.02
C ASP A 170 30.91 -27.10 6.36
N ALA A 171 30.22 -27.93 7.16
CA ALA A 171 29.19 -28.84 6.66
C ALA A 171 27.98 -28.13 6.02
N TYR A 172 27.61 -26.95 6.52
CA TYR A 172 26.47 -26.18 6.00
C TYR A 172 26.89 -24.99 5.12
N GLY A 173 28.19 -24.86 4.78
CA GLY A 173 28.69 -23.81 3.89
C GLY A 173 28.48 -22.38 4.40
N VAL A 174 28.51 -22.19 5.73
CA VAL A 174 28.31 -20.90 6.40
C VAL A 174 29.50 -20.55 7.29
N SER A 175 29.52 -19.34 7.86
CA SER A 175 30.58 -18.94 8.78
C SER A 175 30.38 -19.49 10.19
N TYR A 176 31.48 -19.65 10.94
CA TYR A 176 31.46 -19.96 12.37
C TYR A 176 30.48 -19.08 13.16
N ASP A 177 30.49 -17.77 12.93
CA ASP A 177 29.60 -16.81 13.61
C ASP A 177 28.13 -16.99 13.23
N THR A 178 27.85 -17.49 12.03
CA THR A 178 26.49 -17.83 11.60
C THR A 178 25.97 -19.01 12.43
N VAL A 179 26.75 -20.07 12.57
CA VAL A 179 26.41 -21.24 13.41
C VAL A 179 26.25 -20.83 14.87
N ARG A 180 27.21 -20.07 15.42
CA ARG A 180 27.16 -19.57 16.80
C ARG A 180 25.90 -18.74 17.04
N SER A 181 25.58 -17.83 16.13
CA SER A 181 24.41 -16.95 16.24
C SER A 181 23.09 -17.71 16.13
N ILE A 182 23.04 -18.78 15.32
CA ILE A 182 21.87 -19.67 15.22
C ILE A 182 21.66 -20.46 16.51
N ARG A 183 22.73 -21.07 17.04
CA ARG A 183 22.67 -21.88 18.27
C ARG A 183 22.35 -21.05 19.52
N CYS A 184 22.83 -19.82 19.62
CA CYS A 184 22.49 -18.91 20.72
C CYS A 184 21.20 -18.11 20.50
N GLY A 185 20.44 -18.39 19.44
CA GLY A 185 19.14 -17.77 19.17
C GLY A 185 19.19 -16.31 18.72
N ARG A 186 20.38 -15.71 18.53
CA ARG A 186 20.53 -14.34 17.99
C ARG A 186 20.09 -14.23 16.54
N ARG A 187 20.32 -15.28 15.74
CA ARG A 187 19.89 -15.40 14.35
C ARG A 187 18.87 -16.53 14.26
N TRP A 188 17.80 -16.32 13.50
CA TRP A 188 16.66 -17.26 13.41
C TRP A 188 15.96 -17.57 14.75
N GLY A 189 16.09 -16.72 15.78
CA GLY A 189 15.47 -16.95 17.10
C GLY A 189 13.95 -17.02 17.10
N TRP A 190 13.30 -16.60 16.01
CA TRP A 190 11.84 -16.74 15.80
C TRP A 190 11.44 -18.16 15.37
N LEU A 191 12.33 -18.89 14.70
CA LEU A 191 12.13 -20.30 14.38
C LEU A 191 12.38 -21.06 15.68
N LYS A 192 11.39 -21.80 16.18
CA LYS A 192 11.55 -22.66 17.36
C LYS A 192 11.99 -24.05 16.94
#